data_AF-A0A3Q2H2L1-F1
#
_entry.id   AF-A0A3Q2H2L1-F1
#
_cell.length_a   1.000
_cell.length_b   1.000
_cell.length_c   1.000
_cell.angle_alpha   90.00
_cell.angle_beta   90.00
_cell.angle_gamma   90.00
#
_symmetry.space_group_name_H-M   'P 1'
#
loop_
_entity.id
_entity.type
_entity.pdbx_description
1 polymer ?
#
loop_
_entity_poly.entity_id
_entity_poly.type
_entity_poly.pdbx_seq_one_letter_code
_entity_poly.pdbx_strand_id
1 'polypeptide(L)'
;MAPRERREFLRYLHVTRRPSEGRGIPGFCGLGGNLPYEYKIVIAGNHELTFDKEFMADLVKQDYYRFPSVSKLKPEDFDNVQSLLTNSIYLQDSEVTVKGFRIYGAPWTPWFNGWGFNLPRGQSLLDKWNLIPEGVDILMTHGPPLGFRDWVPKELQRVGCVELLNTVQRRVRPKLHVFGGIHEGYGIMTDGYTTYINASTCTVSFQPTNPPIIFDLPNPQGS
;
A
#
# COMPACT_ATOMS: atom_id res chain seq x y z
N MET A 1 -13.47 -39.71 -6.09
CA MET A 1 -12.89 -38.43 -6.55
C MET A 1 -13.41 -37.34 -5.63
N ALA A 2 -12.57 -36.83 -4.73
CA ALA A 2 -12.95 -35.74 -3.83
C ALA A 2 -13.07 -34.42 -4.61
N PRO A 3 -14.02 -33.54 -4.28
CA PRO A 3 -14.20 -32.26 -4.97
C PRO A 3 -12.95 -31.40 -4.76
N ARG A 4 -12.47 -30.74 -5.82
CA ARG A 4 -11.42 -29.72 -5.72
C ARG A 4 -11.92 -28.61 -4.80
N GLU A 5 -11.38 -28.56 -3.59
CA GLU A 5 -11.61 -27.48 -2.63
C GLU A 5 -11.31 -26.14 -3.30
N ARG A 6 -12.21 -25.17 -3.08
CA ARG A 6 -12.07 -23.80 -3.57
C ARG A 6 -10.76 -23.25 -2.98
N ARG A 7 -9.77 -23.04 -3.84
CA ARG A 7 -8.53 -22.35 -3.47
C ARG A 7 -8.88 -20.90 -3.24
N GLU A 8 -8.77 -20.45 -2.00
CA GLU A 8 -9.16 -19.11 -1.59
C GLU A 8 -7.98 -18.15 -1.77
N PHE A 9 -8.21 -17.10 -2.56
CA PHE A 9 -7.17 -16.19 -3.03
C PHE A 9 -7.11 -14.94 -2.15
N LEU A 10 -5.95 -14.65 -1.54
CA LEU A 10 -5.62 -13.32 -1.07
C LEU A 10 -4.95 -12.56 -2.23
N ARG A 11 -5.71 -11.72 -2.95
CA ARG A 11 -5.13 -10.80 -3.94
C ARG A 11 -4.96 -9.42 -3.32
N TYR A 12 -3.71 -9.00 -3.23
CA TYR A 12 -3.35 -7.62 -2.92
C TYR A 12 -3.61 -6.74 -4.15
N LEU A 13 -4.46 -5.74 -3.99
CA LEU A 13 -4.72 -4.71 -5.00
C LEU A 13 -4.08 -3.41 -4.53
N HIS A 14 -2.89 -3.10 -5.04
CA HIS A 14 -2.26 -1.80 -4.87
C HIS A 14 -2.83 -0.83 -5.89
N VAL A 15 -3.52 0.21 -5.46
CA VAL A 15 -3.97 1.26 -6.37
C VAL A 15 -3.00 2.43 -6.30
N THR A 16 -2.14 2.53 -7.30
CA THR A 16 -1.57 3.81 -7.71
C THR A 16 -2.29 4.24 -8.99
N ARG A 17 -3.38 5.01 -8.87
CA ARG A 17 -4.01 5.66 -10.03
C ARG A 17 -3.71 7.16 -10.01
N ARG A 18 -3.38 7.72 -11.18
CA ARG A 18 -3.30 9.17 -11.37
C ARG A 18 -4.69 9.82 -11.24
N PRO A 19 -4.75 11.10 -10.86
CA PRO A 19 -5.97 11.93 -10.91
C PRO A 19 -6.60 12.08 -12.31
N SER A 20 -5.89 11.73 -13.40
CA SER A 20 -6.29 12.04 -14.77
C SER A 20 -7.42 11.18 -15.34
N GLU A 21 -7.85 10.11 -14.67
CA GLU A 21 -8.95 9.25 -15.17
C GLU A 21 -10.36 9.63 -14.66
N GLY A 22 -10.50 10.73 -13.91
CA GLY A 22 -11.82 11.30 -13.56
C GLY A 22 -12.76 10.40 -12.73
N ARG A 23 -12.32 9.20 -12.33
CA ARG A 23 -13.07 8.29 -11.47
C ARG A 23 -12.37 8.21 -10.12
N GLY A 24 -12.91 8.96 -9.15
CA GLY A 24 -12.48 8.90 -7.76
C GLY A 24 -12.82 7.56 -7.09
N ILE A 25 -12.75 7.54 -5.77
CA ILE A 25 -13.02 6.36 -4.91
C ILE A 25 -14.32 5.61 -5.24
N PRO A 26 -15.43 6.26 -5.66
CA PRO A 26 -16.62 5.54 -6.12
C PRO A 26 -16.35 4.58 -7.29
N GLY A 27 -15.44 4.93 -8.20
CA GLY A 27 -15.03 4.06 -9.30
C GLY A 27 -14.17 2.87 -8.84
N PHE A 28 -13.36 3.05 -7.80
CA PHE A 28 -12.60 1.96 -7.17
C PHE A 28 -13.53 0.99 -6.44
N CYS A 29 -14.46 1.48 -5.64
CA CYS A 29 -15.42 0.63 -4.92
C CYS A 29 -16.33 -0.15 -5.88
N GLY A 30 -16.70 0.44 -7.02
CA GLY A 30 -17.44 -0.26 -8.08
C GLY A 30 -16.64 -1.38 -8.75
N LEU A 31 -15.36 -1.15 -9.06
CA LEU A 31 -14.49 -2.16 -9.68
C LEU A 31 -14.07 -3.27 -8.69
N GLY A 32 -13.73 -2.89 -7.45
CA GLY A 32 -13.31 -3.82 -6.40
C GLY A 32 -14.48 -4.63 -5.81
N GLY A 33 -15.68 -4.05 -5.75
CA GLY A 33 -16.89 -4.70 -5.23
C GLY A 33 -17.33 -5.93 -6.04
N ASN A 34 -17.10 -5.92 -7.35
CA ASN A 34 -17.48 -7.03 -8.25
C ASN A 34 -16.48 -8.20 -8.23
N LEU A 35 -15.37 -8.10 -7.51
CA LEU A 35 -14.40 -9.18 -7.42
C LEU A 35 -14.88 -10.25 -6.42
N PRO A 36 -14.76 -11.55 -6.76
CA PRO A 36 -15.33 -12.66 -5.99
C PRO A 36 -14.54 -13.00 -4.71
N TYR A 37 -13.55 -12.20 -4.33
CA TYR A 37 -12.72 -12.44 -3.15
C TYR A 37 -13.53 -12.17 -1.88
N GLU A 38 -13.42 -13.05 -0.89
CA GLU A 38 -14.12 -12.90 0.40
C GLU A 38 -13.68 -11.63 1.14
N TYR A 39 -12.38 -11.36 1.14
CA TYR A 39 -11.78 -10.19 1.77
C TYR A 39 -10.98 -9.38 0.76
N LYS A 40 -11.07 -8.05 0.86
CA LYS A 40 -10.26 -7.09 0.11
C LYS A 40 -9.64 -6.14 1.12
N ILE A 41 -8.31 -6.13 1.22
CA ILE A 41 -7.58 -5.31 2.17
C ILE A 41 -6.85 -4.23 1.39
N VAL A 42 -7.02 -2.97 1.81
CA VAL A 42 -6.54 -1.80 1.07
C VAL A 42 -5.77 -0.90 2.03
N ILE A 43 -4.68 -0.32 1.53
CA ILE A 43 -3.97 0.80 2.16
C ILE A 43 -3.98 1.97 1.18
N ALA A 44 -3.84 3.19 1.70
CA ALA A 44 -3.61 4.36 0.86
C ALA A 44 -2.17 4.39 0.32
N GLY A 45 -1.95 5.26 -0.65
CA GLY A 45 -0.64 5.63 -1.16
C GLY A 45 -0.55 7.11 -1.46
N ASN A 46 0.53 7.50 -2.15
CA ASN A 46 0.86 8.90 -2.40
C ASN A 46 -0.21 9.65 -3.23
N HIS A 47 -1.08 8.94 -3.95
CA HIS A 47 -2.14 9.54 -4.77
C HIS A 47 -3.46 9.78 -4.03
N GLU A 48 -3.68 9.14 -2.88
CA GLU A 48 -4.88 9.29 -2.06
C GLU A 48 -4.78 10.54 -1.16
N LEU A 49 -4.55 11.71 -1.76
CA LEU A 49 -4.29 12.97 -1.06
C LEU A 49 -5.35 13.31 0.00
N THR A 50 -6.62 13.03 -0.29
CA THR A 50 -7.75 13.29 0.62
C THR A 50 -7.75 12.40 1.87
N PHE A 51 -6.99 11.32 1.89
CA PHE A 51 -6.86 10.44 3.06
C PHE A 51 -5.81 10.97 4.05
N ASP A 52 -4.88 11.80 3.58
CA ASP A 52 -3.87 12.46 4.39
C ASP A 52 -4.40 13.82 4.86
N LYS A 53 -4.94 13.84 6.09
CA LYS A 53 -5.55 15.03 6.68
C LYS A 53 -4.54 16.15 6.92
N GLU A 54 -3.29 15.81 7.24
CA GLU A 54 -2.22 16.79 7.45
C GLU A 54 -1.84 17.43 6.11
N PHE A 55 -1.64 16.61 5.07
CA PHE A 55 -1.40 17.10 3.71
C PHE A 55 -2.53 18.00 3.22
N MET A 56 -3.79 17.61 3.41
CA MET A 56 -4.94 18.43 3.02
C MET A 56 -4.94 19.75 3.78
N ALA A 57 -4.72 19.74 5.10
CA ALA A 57 -4.68 20.96 5.92
C ALA A 57 -3.58 21.94 5.50
N ASP A 58 -2.41 21.42 5.10
CA ASP A 58 -1.30 22.23 4.61
C ASP A 58 -1.53 22.71 3.17
N LEU A 59 -2.15 21.88 2.32
CA LEU A 59 -2.52 22.25 0.95
C LEU A 59 -3.50 23.44 0.92
N VAL A 60 -4.44 23.53 1.87
CA VAL A 60 -5.36 24.70 1.94
C VAL A 60 -4.62 25.98 2.35
N LYS A 61 -3.51 25.86 3.08
CA LYS A 61 -2.69 27.01 3.54
C LYS A 61 -1.63 27.41 2.52
N GLN A 62 -1.21 26.50 1.66
CA GLN A 62 -0.13 26.68 0.68
C GLN A 62 -0.66 26.74 -0.76
N ASP A 63 0.27 26.84 -1.71
CA ASP A 63 0.10 27.15 -3.13
C ASP A 63 -1.02 26.36 -3.85
N TYR A 64 -2.20 26.98 -3.93
CA TYR A 64 -3.48 26.41 -4.37
C TYR A 64 -3.44 25.82 -5.80
N TYR A 65 -2.43 26.19 -6.59
CA TYR A 65 -2.31 25.90 -8.01
C TYR A 65 -1.67 24.54 -8.35
N ARG A 66 -0.98 23.88 -7.42
CA ARG A 66 -0.32 22.57 -7.71
C ARG A 66 -1.34 21.44 -7.87
N PHE A 67 -2.43 21.46 -7.10
CA PHE A 67 -3.50 20.46 -7.14
C PHE A 67 -4.88 21.14 -7.22
N PRO A 68 -5.21 21.79 -8.35
CA PRO A 68 -6.37 22.68 -8.45
C PRO A 68 -7.73 21.99 -8.29
N SER A 69 -7.80 20.68 -8.52
CA SER A 69 -9.02 19.89 -8.30
C SER A 69 -9.21 19.51 -6.83
N VAL A 70 -8.13 19.29 -6.09
CA VAL A 70 -8.16 18.87 -4.67
C VAL A 70 -8.29 20.08 -3.76
N SER A 71 -7.65 21.20 -4.11
CA SER A 71 -7.71 22.44 -3.33
C SER A 71 -9.13 23.03 -3.25
N LYS A 72 -9.99 22.74 -4.24
CA LYS A 72 -11.40 23.16 -4.28
C LYS A 72 -12.32 22.37 -3.34
N LEU A 73 -11.84 21.27 -2.76
CA LEU A 73 -12.65 20.44 -1.86
C LEU A 73 -12.83 21.15 -0.52
N LYS A 74 -14.05 21.07 0.02
CA LYS A 74 -14.35 21.48 1.39
C LYS A 74 -14.02 20.34 2.36
N PRO A 75 -13.74 20.62 3.65
CA PRO A 75 -13.52 19.58 4.66
C PRO A 75 -14.58 18.48 4.65
N GLU A 76 -15.85 18.87 4.51
CA GLU A 76 -17.01 17.98 4.42
C GLU A 76 -16.90 16.95 3.28
N ASP A 77 -16.19 17.28 2.19
CA ASP A 77 -16.04 16.41 1.01
C ASP A 77 -15.04 15.26 1.26
N PHE A 78 -14.16 15.38 2.25
CA PHE A 78 -13.10 14.41 2.50
C PHE A 78 -12.97 13.89 3.94
N ASP A 79 -13.72 14.44 4.90
CA ASP A 79 -13.63 14.03 6.32
C ASP A 79 -13.84 12.53 6.55
N ASN A 80 -14.77 11.93 5.78
CA ASN A 80 -15.15 10.52 5.85
C ASN A 80 -14.78 9.75 4.57
N VAL A 81 -13.79 10.21 3.81
CA VAL A 81 -13.46 9.63 2.50
C VAL A 81 -13.12 8.12 2.56
N GLN A 82 -12.56 7.68 3.69
CA GLN A 82 -12.26 6.27 3.98
C GLN A 82 -13.52 5.41 4.09
N SER A 83 -14.65 5.96 4.57
CA SER A 83 -15.90 5.22 4.73
C SER A 83 -16.57 4.87 3.41
N LEU A 84 -16.11 5.48 2.30
CA LEU A 84 -16.57 5.14 0.96
C LEU A 84 -16.09 3.74 0.53
N LEU A 85 -15.04 3.21 1.17
CA LEU A 85 -14.44 1.90 0.90
C LEU A 85 -15.26 0.73 1.50
N THR A 86 -16.58 0.73 1.32
CA THR A 86 -17.53 -0.20 1.97
C THR A 86 -17.31 -1.68 1.65
N ASN A 87 -16.66 -1.99 0.53
CA ASN A 87 -16.38 -3.36 0.08
C ASN A 87 -14.94 -3.83 0.41
N SER A 88 -14.24 -3.13 1.31
CA SER A 88 -12.87 -3.44 1.69
C SER A 88 -12.58 -3.10 3.14
N ILE A 89 -11.56 -3.76 3.69
CA ILE A 89 -10.97 -3.42 4.97
C ILE A 89 -9.83 -2.45 4.69
N TYR A 90 -10.03 -1.18 5.04
CA TYR A 90 -9.00 -0.16 4.92
C TYR A 90 -8.08 -0.19 6.15
N LEU A 91 -6.77 -0.22 5.91
CA LEU A 91 -5.74 -0.16 6.93
C LEU A 91 -4.89 1.11 6.77
N GLN A 92 -4.65 1.79 7.88
CA GLN A 92 -3.75 2.93 7.97
C GLN A 92 -3.18 2.98 9.38
N ASP A 93 -1.91 2.60 9.51
CA ASP A 93 -1.23 2.42 10.79
C ASP A 93 -2.01 1.47 11.72
N SER A 94 -2.67 0.46 11.14
CA SER A 94 -3.58 -0.46 11.81
C SER A 94 -3.45 -1.89 11.30
N GLU A 95 -4.00 -2.84 12.06
CA GLU A 95 -4.05 -4.25 11.69
C GLU A 95 -5.46 -4.84 11.65
N VAL A 96 -5.57 -5.96 10.94
CA VAL A 96 -6.73 -6.84 10.97
C VAL A 96 -6.28 -8.30 10.99
N THR A 97 -7.05 -9.15 11.65
CA THR A 97 -6.87 -10.61 11.58
C THR A 97 -7.92 -11.20 10.65
N VAL A 98 -7.47 -11.85 9.58
CA VAL A 98 -8.34 -12.50 8.59
C VAL A 98 -7.91 -13.96 8.44
N LYS A 99 -8.82 -14.90 8.70
CA LYS A 99 -8.52 -16.35 8.65
C LYS A 99 -7.26 -16.74 9.43
N GLY A 100 -7.08 -16.11 10.60
CA GLY A 100 -5.92 -16.32 11.47
C GLY A 100 -4.65 -15.55 11.07
N PHE A 101 -4.57 -14.97 9.87
CA PHE A 101 -3.43 -14.16 9.45
C PHE A 101 -3.51 -12.77 10.05
N ARG A 102 -2.45 -12.31 10.72
CA ARG A 102 -2.32 -10.92 11.18
C ARG A 102 -1.75 -10.06 10.08
N ILE A 103 -2.49 -9.04 9.67
CA ILE A 103 -2.19 -8.20 8.51
C ILE A 103 -2.12 -6.75 8.96
N TYR A 104 -0.95 -6.12 8.81
CA TYR A 104 -0.73 -4.72 9.18
C TYR A 104 -0.53 -3.85 7.93
N GLY A 105 -1.14 -2.68 7.89
CA GLY A 105 -1.08 -1.77 6.73
C GLY A 105 -0.71 -0.34 7.09
N ALA A 106 0.25 0.25 6.36
CA ALA A 106 0.67 1.64 6.53
C ALA A 106 1.02 2.33 5.19
N PRO A 107 0.58 3.57 4.95
CA PRO A 107 0.73 4.23 3.64
C PRO A 107 2.05 5.00 3.46
N TRP A 108 2.84 5.18 4.51
CA TRP A 108 3.97 6.12 4.52
C TRP A 108 5.09 5.74 3.54
N THR A 109 5.67 6.75 2.89
CA THR A 109 6.88 6.59 2.06
C THR A 109 7.90 7.69 2.32
N PRO A 110 9.20 7.41 2.08
CA PRO A 110 10.21 8.46 2.00
C PRO A 110 9.81 9.55 1.01
N TRP A 111 10.00 10.81 1.41
CA TRP A 111 9.59 11.97 0.63
C TRP A 111 9.97 11.91 -0.86
N PHE A 112 8.97 12.17 -1.72
CA PHE A 112 9.07 12.18 -3.17
C PHE A 112 8.01 13.11 -3.76
N ASN A 113 8.43 14.16 -4.48
CA ASN A 113 7.55 15.03 -5.28
C ASN A 113 6.38 15.72 -4.53
N GLY A 114 6.39 15.78 -3.20
CA GLY A 114 5.37 16.49 -2.41
C GLY A 114 3.98 15.91 -2.59
N TRP A 115 3.85 14.59 -2.60
CA TRP A 115 2.58 13.87 -2.58
C TRP A 115 2.16 13.54 -1.12
N GLY A 116 0.95 12.99 -0.95
CA GLY A 116 0.46 12.58 0.38
C GLY A 116 1.28 11.44 0.98
N PHE A 117 1.18 11.25 2.29
CA PHE A 117 1.84 10.19 3.06
C PHE A 117 3.37 10.15 2.89
N ASN A 118 3.97 11.32 2.68
CA ASN A 118 5.42 11.49 2.55
C ASN A 118 6.01 11.98 3.87
N LEU A 119 7.01 11.28 4.38
CA LEU A 119 7.76 11.70 5.56
C LEU A 119 9.26 11.78 5.26
N PRO A 120 10.01 12.63 5.98
CA PRO A 120 11.47 12.62 5.93
C PRO A 120 12.04 11.24 6.29
N ARG A 121 13.16 10.88 5.64
CA ARG A 121 13.92 9.67 6.01
C ARG A 121 14.45 9.78 7.45
N GLY A 122 14.74 8.63 8.06
CA GLY A 122 15.19 8.58 9.45
C GLY A 122 14.03 8.51 10.44
N GLN A 123 14.08 9.33 11.49
CA GLN A 123 13.22 9.18 12.67
C GLN A 123 11.72 9.27 12.34
N SER A 124 11.29 10.18 11.46
CA SER A 124 9.87 10.35 11.13
C SER A 124 9.24 9.09 10.56
N LEU A 125 9.96 8.37 9.70
CA LEU A 125 9.50 7.08 9.18
C LEU A 125 9.66 5.97 10.23
N LEU A 126 10.76 5.97 10.99
CA LEU A 126 10.96 4.99 12.06
C LEU A 126 9.85 5.03 13.11
N ASP A 127 9.35 6.21 13.46
CA ASP A 127 8.23 6.39 14.39
C ASP A 127 6.97 5.67 13.89
N LYS A 128 6.71 5.71 12.58
CA LYS A 128 5.61 4.94 11.95
C LYS A 128 5.90 3.46 11.96
N TRP A 129 7.11 3.05 11.61
CA TRP A 129 7.49 1.62 11.58
C TRP A 129 7.52 0.98 12.97
N ASN A 130 7.76 1.76 14.03
CA ASN A 130 7.68 1.30 15.41
C ASN A 130 6.25 0.92 15.84
N LEU A 131 5.22 1.43 15.16
CA LEU A 131 3.83 1.05 15.41
C LEU A 131 3.49 -0.37 14.92
N ILE A 132 4.31 -0.93 14.01
CA ILE A 132 4.09 -2.29 13.50
C ILE A 132 4.35 -3.28 14.64
N PRO A 133 3.35 -4.06 15.08
CA PRO A 133 3.54 -5.02 16.15
C PRO A 133 4.37 -6.22 15.70
N GLU A 134 4.95 -6.93 16.66
CA GLU A 134 5.56 -8.24 16.40
C GLU A 134 4.49 -9.30 16.10
N GLY A 135 4.88 -10.35 15.37
CA GLY A 135 3.97 -11.44 15.01
C GLY A 135 2.97 -11.10 13.90
N VAL A 136 3.21 -10.05 13.12
CA VAL A 136 2.48 -9.79 11.87
C VAL A 136 2.91 -10.83 10.82
N ASP A 137 1.96 -11.51 10.20
CA ASP A 137 2.24 -12.46 9.11
C ASP A 137 2.45 -11.73 7.78
N ILE A 138 1.62 -10.72 7.52
CA ILE A 138 1.59 -9.97 6.25
C ILE A 138 1.71 -8.47 6.54
N LEU A 139 2.78 -7.86 6.05
CA LEU A 139 2.97 -6.41 6.10
C LEU A 139 2.59 -5.80 4.74
N MET A 140 1.78 -4.75 4.76
CA MET A 140 1.42 -3.94 3.60
C MET A 140 1.96 -2.52 3.78
N THR A 141 2.87 -2.10 2.89
CA THR A 141 3.31 -0.69 2.82
C THR A 141 3.11 -0.11 1.44
N HIS A 142 3.03 1.22 1.32
CA HIS A 142 2.89 1.81 -0.01
C HIS A 142 4.17 1.62 -0.84
N GLY A 143 5.33 1.95 -0.26
CA GLY A 143 6.63 1.85 -0.90
C GLY A 143 7.51 0.71 -0.37
N PRO A 144 8.65 0.43 -1.04
CA PRO A 144 9.52 -0.68 -0.73
C PRO A 144 10.46 -0.43 0.48
N PRO A 145 10.90 -1.48 1.18
CA PRO A 145 12.11 -1.41 2.01
C PRO A 145 13.36 -1.31 1.12
N LEU A 146 14.45 -0.77 1.67
CA LEU A 146 15.73 -0.66 0.95
C LEU A 146 16.19 -2.02 0.39
N GLY A 147 16.64 -2.04 -0.86
CA GLY A 147 17.27 -3.20 -1.50
C GLY A 147 16.30 -4.20 -2.14
N PHE A 148 15.01 -4.16 -1.81
CA PHE A 148 14.00 -5.06 -2.35
C PHE A 148 13.10 -4.32 -3.33
N ARG A 149 13.31 -4.57 -4.63
CA ARG A 149 12.47 -4.05 -5.72
C ARG A 149 12.31 -2.52 -5.72
N ASP A 150 13.36 -1.81 -5.32
CA ASP A 150 13.40 -0.37 -5.09
C ASP A 150 14.43 0.38 -5.96
N TRP A 151 14.93 -0.25 -7.02
CA TRP A 151 15.83 0.38 -7.97
C TRP A 151 15.05 1.23 -8.98
N VAL A 152 15.45 2.48 -9.14
CA VAL A 152 14.89 3.42 -10.13
C VAL A 152 15.93 3.66 -11.22
N PRO A 153 15.81 3.00 -12.41
CA PRO A 153 16.82 3.09 -13.47
C PRO A 153 17.09 4.51 -13.97
N LYS A 154 16.06 5.37 -14.03
CA LYS A 154 16.19 6.75 -14.50
C LYS A 154 17.04 7.62 -13.57
N GLU A 155 17.03 7.30 -12.28
CA GLU A 155 17.74 8.06 -11.24
C GLU A 155 19.03 7.36 -10.80
N LEU A 156 19.30 6.15 -11.31
CA LEU A 156 20.44 5.31 -10.95
C LEU A 156 20.62 5.13 -9.43
N GLN A 157 19.50 5.02 -8.71
CA GLN A 157 19.52 4.93 -7.26
C GLN A 157 18.47 3.98 -6.69
N ARG A 158 18.69 3.63 -5.42
CA ARG A 158 17.77 2.88 -4.58
C ARG A 158 16.94 3.86 -3.77
N VAL A 159 15.62 3.70 -3.78
CA VAL A 159 14.69 4.63 -3.11
C VAL A 159 13.95 4.01 -1.92
N GLY A 160 14.19 2.74 -1.61
CA GLY A 160 13.54 2.08 -0.48
C GLY A 160 13.94 2.69 0.87
N CYS A 161 13.12 2.43 1.89
CA CYS A 161 13.36 2.93 3.25
C CYS A 161 14.29 2.00 4.04
N VAL A 162 15.36 2.56 4.62
CA VAL A 162 16.36 1.83 5.43
C VAL A 162 15.73 1.37 6.75
N GLU A 163 14.96 2.23 7.38
CA GLU A 163 14.30 1.99 8.66
C GLU A 163 13.24 0.89 8.52
N LEU A 164 12.52 0.87 7.39
CA LEU A 164 11.57 -0.19 7.06
C LEU A 164 12.29 -1.53 6.86
N LEU A 165 13.41 -1.54 6.12
CA LEU A 165 14.22 -2.76 5.95
C LEU A 165 14.66 -3.33 7.31
N ASN A 166 15.23 -2.48 8.17
CA ASN A 166 15.68 -2.90 9.50
C ASN A 166 14.52 -3.42 10.35
N THR A 167 13.37 -2.76 10.29
CA THR A 167 12.15 -3.18 11.01
C THR A 167 11.68 -4.56 10.55
N VAL A 168 11.61 -4.77 9.23
CA VAL A 168 11.16 -6.03 8.64
C VAL A 168 12.12 -7.17 8.96
N GLN A 169 13.43 -6.98 8.77
CA GLN A 169 14.38 -8.08 8.91
C GLN A 169 14.77 -8.40 10.35
N ARG A 170 14.79 -7.40 11.24
CA ARG A 170 15.35 -7.56 12.59
C ARG A 170 14.31 -7.67 13.69
N ARG A 171 13.10 -7.12 13.48
CA ARG A 171 12.07 -7.03 14.53
C ARG A 171 10.79 -7.76 14.16
N VAL A 172 10.09 -7.30 13.12
CA VAL A 172 8.75 -7.79 12.78
C VAL A 172 8.80 -9.16 12.13
N ARG A 173 9.71 -9.34 11.16
CA ARG A 173 9.90 -10.59 10.40
C ARG A 173 8.58 -11.19 9.92
N PRO A 174 7.81 -10.48 9.06
CA PRO A 174 6.62 -11.03 8.44
C PRO A 174 6.99 -12.13 7.44
N LYS A 175 6.08 -13.06 7.17
CA LYS A 175 6.28 -14.06 6.10
C LYS A 175 6.17 -13.40 4.72
N LEU A 176 5.34 -12.37 4.62
CA LEU A 176 5.09 -11.63 3.39
C LEU A 176 5.11 -10.12 3.64
N HIS A 177 5.86 -9.38 2.82
CA HIS A 177 5.83 -7.93 2.75
C HIS A 177 5.42 -7.51 1.35
N VAL A 178 4.23 -6.94 1.21
CA VAL A 178 3.69 -6.49 -0.07
C VAL A 178 3.69 -4.96 -0.15
N PHE A 179 4.14 -4.44 -1.26
CA PHE A 179 4.21 -3.01 -1.53
C PHE A 179 4.10 -2.70 -3.02
N GLY A 180 4.17 -1.43 -3.38
CA GLY A 180 4.19 -0.95 -4.76
C GLY A 180 5.01 0.33 -4.89
N GLY A 181 4.40 1.36 -5.48
CA GLY A 181 5.00 2.68 -5.70
C GLY A 181 6.08 2.73 -6.79
N ILE A 182 7.06 1.83 -6.76
CA ILE A 182 8.17 1.79 -7.73
C ILE A 182 7.81 0.82 -8.87
N HIS A 183 7.26 1.38 -9.96
CA HIS A 183 6.70 0.58 -11.06
C HIS A 183 7.75 -0.28 -11.77
N GLU A 184 8.99 0.20 -11.86
CA GLU A 184 10.15 -0.53 -12.41
C GLU A 184 10.49 -1.79 -11.61
N GLY A 185 10.10 -1.80 -10.34
CA GLY A 185 10.39 -2.87 -9.42
C GLY A 185 9.39 -4.03 -9.43
N TYR A 186 8.34 -4.04 -10.26
CA TYR A 186 7.35 -5.13 -10.27
C TYR A 186 7.98 -6.52 -10.19
N GLY A 187 7.49 -7.37 -9.29
CA GLY A 187 7.97 -8.75 -9.12
C GLY A 187 8.25 -9.15 -7.68
N ILE A 188 8.93 -10.28 -7.50
CA ILE A 188 9.11 -10.98 -6.22
C ILE A 188 10.60 -11.12 -5.89
N MET A 189 10.96 -10.97 -4.61
CA MET A 189 12.27 -11.30 -4.04
C MET A 189 12.08 -11.96 -2.67
N THR A 190 13.13 -12.60 -2.14
CA THR A 190 13.14 -13.14 -0.77
C THR A 190 14.51 -12.94 -0.14
N ASP A 191 14.55 -12.78 1.18
CA ASP A 191 15.78 -12.81 1.99
C ASP A 191 16.03 -14.18 2.66
N GLY A 192 15.28 -15.20 2.26
CA GLY A 192 15.31 -16.55 2.84
C GLY A 192 14.26 -16.78 3.92
N TYR A 193 13.62 -15.72 4.43
CA TYR A 193 12.51 -15.83 5.38
C TYR A 193 11.30 -15.02 4.91
N THR A 194 11.48 -13.71 4.69
CA THR A 194 10.42 -12.81 4.22
C THR A 194 10.35 -12.90 2.70
N THR A 195 9.14 -13.02 2.16
CA THR A 195 8.90 -12.79 0.72
C THR A 195 8.49 -11.34 0.50
N TYR A 196 9.13 -10.66 -0.44
CA TYR A 196 8.89 -9.27 -0.81
C TYR A 196 8.22 -9.22 -2.17
N ILE A 197 7.04 -8.64 -2.24
CA ILE A 197 6.28 -8.52 -3.49
C ILE A 197 6.04 -7.05 -3.80
N ASN A 198 6.64 -6.58 -4.90
CA ASN A 198 6.25 -5.34 -5.53
C ASN A 198 5.11 -5.62 -6.52
N ALA A 199 3.89 -5.24 -6.13
CA ALA A 199 2.65 -5.50 -6.86
C ALA A 199 2.19 -4.30 -7.72
N SER A 200 3.11 -3.45 -8.15
CA SER A 200 2.81 -2.31 -9.04
C SER A 200 2.12 -2.78 -10.32
N THR A 201 0.81 -2.57 -10.44
CA THR A 201 0.01 -2.98 -11.61
C THR A 201 0.29 -2.06 -12.81
N CYS A 202 0.51 -0.78 -12.55
CA CYS A 202 0.91 0.19 -13.56
C CYS A 202 2.38 0.06 -13.90
N THR A 203 2.72 0.18 -15.18
CA THR A 203 4.10 0.28 -15.67
C THR A 203 4.59 1.72 -15.65
N VAL A 204 5.86 1.94 -16.01
CA VAL A 204 6.43 3.30 -16.21
C VAL A 204 5.72 4.10 -17.30
N SER A 205 5.04 3.43 -18.22
CA SER A 205 4.21 4.04 -19.27
C SER A 205 2.79 4.33 -18.78
N PHE A 206 2.53 4.18 -17.48
CA PHE A 206 1.23 4.38 -16.83
C PHE A 206 0.11 3.48 -17.39
N GLN A 207 0.48 2.31 -17.92
CA GLN A 207 -0.47 1.31 -18.40
C GLN A 207 -0.61 0.19 -17.36
N PRO A 208 -1.84 -0.21 -16.99
CA PRO A 208 -2.11 -1.24 -15.99
C PRO A 208 -1.96 -2.66 -16.58
N THR A 209 -0.77 -2.97 -17.10
CA THR A 209 -0.50 -4.20 -17.86
C THR A 209 0.32 -5.23 -17.07
N ASN A 210 0.87 -4.89 -15.91
CA ASN A 210 1.52 -5.90 -15.07
C ASN A 210 0.44 -6.81 -14.47
N PRO A 211 0.57 -8.14 -14.61
CA PRO A 211 -0.46 -9.05 -14.12
C PRO A 211 -0.48 -9.09 -12.59
N PRO A 212 -1.66 -9.32 -11.97
CA PRO A 212 -1.74 -9.55 -10.53
C PRO A 212 -0.86 -10.74 -10.11
N ILE A 213 -0.09 -10.56 -9.04
CA ILE A 213 0.74 -11.62 -8.46
C ILE A 213 -0.13 -12.43 -7.48
N ILE A 214 -0.06 -13.75 -7.60
CA ILE A 214 -0.71 -14.70 -6.68
C ILE A 214 0.39 -15.31 -5.80
N PHE A 215 0.16 -15.36 -4.50
CA PHE A 215 1.09 -15.94 -3.54
C PHE A 215 0.31 -16.72 -2.49
N ASP A 216 0.74 -17.95 -2.24
CA ASP A 216 0.11 -18.86 -1.29
C ASP A 216 0.90 -18.87 0.02
N LEU A 217 0.19 -18.69 1.14
CA LEU A 217 0.74 -18.87 2.48
C LEU A 217 0.11 -20.09 3.13
N PRO A 218 0.87 -20.90 3.90
CA PRO A 218 0.27 -21.94 4.72
C PRO A 218 -0.64 -21.28 5.76
N ASN A 219 -1.84 -21.83 5.92
CA ASN A 219 -2.77 -21.37 6.95
C ASN A 219 -2.08 -21.41 8.33
N PRO A 220 -2.26 -20.39 9.18
CA PRO A 220 -1.79 -20.43 10.54
C PRO A 220 -2.37 -21.67 11.21
N GLN A 221 -1.53 -22.46 11.87
CA GLN A 221 -2.02 -23.58 12.66
C GLN A 221 -2.83 -22.99 13.81
N GLY A 222 -4.08 -23.43 13.96
CA GLY A 222 -4.92 -23.00 15.07
C GLY A 222 -4.21 -23.31 16.39
N SER A 223 -4.04 -22.28 17.22
CA SER A 223 -3.74 -22.43 18.64
C SER A 223 -4.97 -22.93 19.38
#